data_AF-A0A1D1Z355-F1
#
_entry.id   AF-A0A1D1Z355-F1
#
_cell.length_a   1.000
_cell.length_b   1.000
_cell.length_c   1.000
_cell.angle_alpha   90.00
_cell.angle_beta   90.00
_cell.angle_gamma   90.00
#
_symmetry.space_group_name_H-M   'P 1'
#
loop_
_entity.id
_entity.type
_entity.pdbx_description
1 polymer ?
#
loop_
_entity_poly.entity_id
_entity_poly.type
_entity_poly.pdbx_seq_one_letter_code
_entity_poly.pdbx_strand_id
1 'polypeptide(L)'
;MGEPVLSCPLLLVLPLLFFFSTTFPCFTIAQDSIAAGQFINDTQTLTSTEGRFELGFFTPGRSKHRYLGIWYKRVPNRTVVWVANRLRPLPGSTGVLTMFPNGTLVLTDASSAVYWSAGTAGATVNPLARLLDDGNFVLLDAGRPDTGSYAYQSFEDPADTMLPGMRLGVDLRTGHSRNITMWRSEDDPGPGVFSFGIDP
;
A
#
# COMPACT_ATOMS: atom_id res chain seq x y z
N MET A 1 21.76 47.96 -72.36
CA MET A 1 21.80 46.58 -72.89
C MET A 1 22.29 45.68 -71.75
N GLY A 2 21.46 44.72 -71.32
CA GLY A 2 21.87 43.49 -70.61
C GLY A 2 22.01 43.51 -69.09
N GLU A 3 20.92 43.14 -68.38
CA GLU A 3 20.89 42.44 -67.07
C GLU A 3 21.45 40.98 -67.23
N PRO A 4 21.68 40.11 -66.20
CA PRO A 4 21.01 40.11 -64.87
C PRO A 4 21.75 39.46 -63.62
N VAL A 5 21.03 39.46 -62.49
CA VAL A 5 20.90 38.47 -61.37
C VAL A 5 21.85 38.45 -60.14
N LEU A 6 21.20 38.76 -58.98
CA LEU A 6 21.23 38.24 -57.59
C LEU A 6 22.49 37.56 -56.97
N SER A 7 22.82 37.93 -55.72
CA SER A 7 22.56 37.09 -54.53
C SER A 7 23.01 37.77 -53.21
N CYS A 8 22.20 37.57 -52.16
CA CYS A 8 22.38 38.01 -50.77
C CYS A 8 22.91 36.84 -49.93
N PRO A 9 23.68 37.08 -48.86
CA PRO A 9 23.49 36.24 -47.67
C PRO A 9 23.33 37.08 -46.40
N LEU A 10 22.08 37.12 -45.96
CA LEU A 10 21.65 36.85 -44.59
C LEU A 10 22.77 36.31 -43.66
N LEU A 11 23.30 37.10 -42.73
CA LEU A 11 23.92 36.55 -41.52
C LEU A 11 24.00 37.59 -40.39
N LEU A 12 23.08 37.49 -39.43
CA LEU A 12 23.30 37.61 -37.97
C LEU A 12 21.94 37.84 -37.28
N VAL A 13 21.06 36.84 -37.37
CA VAL A 13 20.01 36.64 -36.37
C VAL A 13 20.46 35.44 -35.55
N LEU A 14 20.82 35.66 -34.29
CA LEU A 14 20.83 34.58 -33.30
C LEU A 14 20.34 35.18 -31.98
N PRO A 15 19.09 34.87 -31.59
CA PRO A 15 18.52 35.38 -30.35
C PRO A 15 19.22 34.71 -29.18
N LEU A 16 19.40 35.48 -28.11
CA LEU A 16 19.84 35.02 -26.80
C LEU A 16 18.78 34.07 -26.21
N LEU A 17 18.72 32.83 -26.68
CA LEU A 17 17.88 31.78 -26.10
C LEU A 17 18.52 31.34 -24.79
N PHE A 18 18.12 32.04 -23.73
CA PHE A 18 18.29 31.60 -22.36
C PHE A 18 17.79 30.15 -22.25
N PHE A 19 18.71 29.20 -22.06
CA PHE A 19 18.40 27.84 -21.60
C PHE A 19 17.90 27.92 -20.15
N PHE A 20 16.67 28.41 -19.94
CA PHE A 20 15.92 28.09 -18.73
C PHE A 20 15.40 26.66 -18.91
N SER A 21 16.27 25.69 -18.62
CA SER A 21 15.83 24.31 -18.37
C SER A 21 15.03 24.33 -17.08
N THR A 22 13.73 24.61 -17.17
CA THR A 22 12.80 24.39 -16.09
C THR A 22 12.61 22.89 -15.97
N THR A 23 13.43 22.24 -15.15
CA THR A 23 13.13 20.90 -14.65
C THR A 23 11.86 21.03 -13.81
N PHE A 24 10.69 20.87 -14.42
CA PHE A 24 9.46 20.67 -13.66
C PHE A 24 9.67 19.39 -12.85
N PRO A 25 9.68 19.44 -11.50
CA PRO A 25 9.66 18.22 -10.73
C PRO A 25 8.39 17.45 -11.14
N CYS A 26 8.58 16.27 -11.71
CA CYS A 26 7.50 15.34 -11.96
C CYS A 26 7.02 14.87 -10.58
N PHE A 27 6.02 15.56 -10.02
CA PHE A 27 5.34 15.07 -8.84
C PHE A 27 4.48 13.88 -9.29
N THR A 28 5.00 12.67 -9.09
CA THR A 28 4.17 11.47 -9.15
C THR A 28 3.19 11.54 -7.99
N ILE A 29 1.89 11.66 -8.27
CA ILE A 29 0.88 11.49 -7.22
C ILE A 29 1.06 10.07 -6.68
N ALA A 30 1.35 9.97 -5.38
CA ALA A 30 1.50 8.68 -4.75
C ALA A 30 0.11 8.02 -4.67
N GLN A 31 0.00 6.78 -5.15
CA GLN A 31 -1.26 6.05 -5.15
C GLN A 31 -1.56 5.57 -3.73
N ASP A 32 -2.68 5.99 -3.15
CA ASP A 32 -3.10 5.62 -1.78
C ASP A 32 -4.08 4.44 -1.76
N SER A 33 -4.58 4.04 -2.93
CA SER A 33 -5.74 3.16 -3.04
C SER A 33 -5.71 2.20 -4.25
N ILE A 34 -6.46 1.11 -4.13
CA ILE A 34 -6.67 0.07 -5.16
C ILE A 34 -8.17 -0.07 -5.40
N ALA A 35 -8.63 0.30 -6.59
CA ALA A 35 -10.02 0.18 -7.00
C ALA A 35 -10.35 -1.23 -7.53
N ALA A 36 -11.63 -1.53 -7.68
CA ALA A 36 -12.11 -2.78 -8.29
C ALA A 36 -11.38 -3.12 -9.60
N GLY A 37 -10.85 -4.34 -9.68
CA GLY A 37 -10.10 -4.85 -10.84
C GLY A 37 -8.63 -4.42 -10.89
N GLN A 38 -8.18 -3.55 -9.98
CA GLN A 38 -6.78 -3.15 -9.88
C GLN A 38 -6.01 -4.06 -8.93
N PHE A 39 -4.69 -4.04 -9.06
CA PHE A 39 -3.77 -4.78 -8.22
C PHE A 39 -2.48 -3.99 -7.97
N ILE A 40 -1.74 -4.40 -6.96
CA ILE A 40 -0.32 -4.07 -6.79
C ILE A 40 0.51 -5.35 -6.73
N ASN A 41 1.75 -5.29 -7.18
CA ASN A 41 2.73 -6.37 -7.07
C ASN A 41 4.01 -5.87 -6.39
N ASP A 42 5.07 -6.68 -6.40
CA ASP A 42 6.35 -6.39 -5.76
C ASP A 42 7.07 -5.11 -6.19
N THR A 43 6.71 -4.52 -7.34
CA THR A 43 7.33 -3.28 -7.83
C THR A 43 6.52 -2.04 -7.48
N GLN A 44 5.36 -2.20 -6.85
CA GLN A 44 4.42 -1.14 -6.56
C GLN A 44 4.15 -1.05 -5.06
N THR A 45 3.87 0.16 -4.58
CA THR A 45 3.47 0.42 -3.20
C THR A 45 2.25 1.33 -3.19
N LEU A 46 1.47 1.26 -2.11
CA LEU A 46 0.55 2.33 -1.76
C LEU A 46 1.20 3.26 -0.75
N THR A 47 1.01 4.56 -0.92
CA THR A 47 1.49 5.57 0.03
C THR A 47 0.29 6.33 0.56
N SER A 48 0.20 6.49 1.88
CA SER A 48 -0.87 7.30 2.48
C SER A 48 -0.83 8.74 1.94
N THR A 49 -1.94 9.47 1.95
CA THR A 49 -2.04 10.79 1.30
C THR A 49 -0.96 11.77 1.74
N GLU A 50 -0.67 11.85 3.03
CA GLU A 50 0.41 12.69 3.59
C GLU A 50 1.79 12.03 3.51
N GLY A 51 1.89 10.80 3.00
CA GLY A 51 3.14 10.05 2.88
C GLY A 51 3.76 9.70 4.24
N ARG A 52 2.92 9.38 5.23
CA ARG A 52 3.37 8.91 6.57
C ARG A 52 3.61 7.41 6.57
N PHE A 53 2.72 6.67 5.94
CA PHE A 53 2.78 5.22 5.83
C PHE A 53 2.89 4.77 4.38
N GLU A 54 3.48 3.59 4.21
CA GLU A 54 3.58 2.91 2.93
C GLU A 54 3.24 1.44 3.10
N LEU A 55 2.46 0.90 2.16
CA LEU A 55 2.07 -0.50 2.08
C LEU A 55 2.70 -1.13 0.85
N GLY A 56 3.28 -2.30 1.02
CA GLY A 56 3.85 -3.06 -0.09
C GLY A 56 4.51 -4.35 0.32
N PHE A 57 5.24 -4.95 -0.62
CA PHE A 57 5.90 -6.22 -0.43
C PHE A 57 7.31 -6.06 0.17
N PHE A 58 7.66 -6.96 1.08
CA PHE A 58 8.98 -6.98 1.70
C PHE A 58 9.43 -8.39 2.10
N THR A 59 10.72 -8.50 2.37
CA THR A 59 11.38 -9.68 2.94
C THR A 59 12.15 -9.22 4.18
N PRO A 60 11.80 -9.67 5.39
CA PRO A 60 12.51 -9.32 6.61
C PRO A 60 13.87 -10.03 6.68
N GLY A 61 14.92 -9.26 6.98
CA GLY A 61 16.28 -9.74 7.21
C GLY A 61 16.74 -10.85 6.25
N ARG A 62 16.94 -12.06 6.78
CA ARG A 62 17.41 -13.26 6.04
C ARG A 62 16.30 -14.23 5.66
N SER A 63 15.04 -13.83 5.81
CA SER A 63 13.90 -14.65 5.48
C SER A 63 13.93 -15.09 4.01
N LYS A 64 13.49 -16.32 3.74
CA LYS A 64 13.21 -16.79 2.38
C LYS A 64 11.78 -16.51 1.95
N HIS A 65 10.99 -15.90 2.83
CA HIS A 65 9.58 -15.64 2.66
C HIS A 65 9.31 -14.18 2.30
N ARG A 66 8.18 -13.98 1.61
CA ARG A 66 7.71 -12.66 1.19
C ARG A 66 6.41 -12.32 1.91
N TYR A 67 6.29 -11.06 2.29
CA TYR A 67 5.17 -10.56 3.08
C TYR A 67 4.64 -9.27 2.49
N LEU A 68 3.34 -9.06 2.66
CA LEU A 68 2.68 -7.78 2.46
C LEU A 68 2.57 -7.09 3.82
N GLY A 69 3.06 -5.86 3.93
CA GLY A 69 3.02 -5.12 5.18
C GLY A 69 2.95 -3.61 5.01
N ILE A 70 2.81 -2.94 6.14
CA ILE A 70 2.77 -1.48 6.26
C ILE A 70 3.99 -1.04 7.08
N TRP A 71 4.66 0.03 6.67
CA TRP A 71 5.77 0.63 7.41
C TRP A 71 5.68 2.15 7.41
N TYR A 72 6.44 2.79 8.31
CA TYR A 72 6.66 4.23 8.28
C TYR A 72 7.50 4.61 7.06
N LYS A 73 6.96 5.45 6.18
CA LYS A 73 7.64 5.83 4.93
C LYS A 73 8.86 6.73 5.17
N ARG A 74 8.76 7.61 6.18
CA ARG A 74 9.76 8.66 6.46
C ARG A 74 10.80 8.26 7.50
N VAL A 75 10.71 7.04 8.04
CA VAL A 75 11.65 6.53 9.05
C VAL A 75 12.71 5.69 8.35
N PRO A 76 14.01 6.02 8.50
CA PRO A 76 15.11 5.19 8.01
C PRO A 76 15.06 3.80 8.65
N ASN A 77 15.53 2.78 7.92
CA ASN A 77 15.42 1.37 8.32
C ASN A 77 13.94 0.95 8.48
N ARG A 78 13.39 0.37 7.40
CA ARG A 78 11.98 0.00 7.23
C ARG A 78 11.37 -0.58 8.52
N THR A 79 10.68 0.28 9.27
CA THR A 79 10.02 -0.09 10.53
C THR A 79 8.60 -0.56 10.19
N VAL A 80 8.42 -1.87 10.12
CA VAL A 80 7.14 -2.51 9.77
C VAL A 80 6.21 -2.48 10.99
N VAL A 81 4.98 -2.03 10.79
CA VAL A 81 3.97 -1.84 11.84
C VAL A 81 2.78 -2.80 11.71
N TRP A 82 2.62 -3.41 10.52
CA TRP A 82 1.56 -4.37 10.26
C TRP A 82 1.94 -5.34 9.14
N VAL A 83 1.46 -6.59 9.20
CA VAL A 83 1.76 -7.65 8.23
C VAL A 83 0.51 -8.49 7.95
N ALA A 84 0.06 -8.53 6.69
CA ALA A 84 -1.16 -9.23 6.28
C ALA A 84 -1.04 -10.75 6.42
N ASN A 85 -0.08 -11.33 5.71
CA ASN A 85 0.05 -12.77 5.54
C ASN A 85 1.02 -13.40 6.54
N ARG A 86 1.05 -12.91 7.78
CA ARG A 86 1.97 -13.39 8.83
C ARG A 86 1.76 -14.86 9.20
N LEU A 87 0.55 -15.39 9.02
CA LEU A 87 0.23 -16.81 9.27
C LEU A 87 0.61 -17.73 8.09
N ARG A 88 0.60 -17.20 6.87
CA ARG A 88 0.86 -17.96 5.65
C ARG A 88 1.76 -17.15 4.71
N PRO A 89 3.09 -17.19 4.93
CA PRO A 89 4.04 -16.46 4.10
C PRO A 89 4.04 -16.93 2.66
N LEU A 90 4.35 -16.02 1.74
CA LEU A 90 4.61 -16.37 0.34
C LEU A 90 6.00 -17.08 0.25
N PRO A 91 6.12 -18.17 -0.51
CA PRO A 91 7.37 -18.94 -0.62
C PRO A 91 8.37 -18.36 -1.64
N GLY A 92 7.96 -17.41 -2.48
CA GLY A 92 8.77 -16.86 -3.56
C GLY A 92 8.79 -15.33 -3.58
N SER A 93 9.44 -14.74 -4.58
CA SER A 93 9.66 -13.30 -4.70
C SER A 93 8.51 -12.54 -5.38
N THR A 94 7.41 -13.22 -5.71
CA THR A 94 6.28 -12.65 -6.46
C THR A 94 4.98 -12.82 -5.69
N GLY A 95 4.38 -11.71 -5.31
CA GLY A 95 3.03 -11.61 -4.76
C GLY A 95 2.20 -10.59 -5.53
N VAL A 96 0.90 -10.81 -5.58
CA VAL A 96 -0.06 -9.89 -6.18
C VAL A 96 -1.22 -9.69 -5.22
N LEU A 97 -1.46 -8.44 -4.84
CA LEU A 97 -2.63 -8.04 -4.06
C LEU A 97 -3.66 -7.44 -5.01
N THR A 98 -4.80 -8.12 -5.18
CA THR A 98 -5.84 -7.76 -6.13
C THR A 98 -7.13 -7.38 -5.42
N MET A 99 -7.72 -6.26 -5.82
CA MET A 99 -9.08 -5.90 -5.45
C MET A 99 -10.07 -6.53 -6.43
N PHE A 100 -10.85 -7.50 -6.00
CA PHE A 100 -11.89 -8.09 -6.84
C PHE A 100 -13.18 -7.25 -6.82
N PRO A 101 -13.92 -7.19 -7.95
CA PRO A 101 -15.19 -6.46 -8.04
C PRO A 101 -16.27 -6.92 -7.06
N ASN A 102 -16.16 -8.14 -6.52
CA ASN A 102 -17.09 -8.72 -5.54
C ASN A 102 -16.89 -8.21 -4.10
N GLY A 103 -15.91 -7.33 -3.86
CA GLY A 103 -15.61 -6.79 -2.53
C GLY A 103 -14.56 -7.55 -1.74
N THR A 104 -13.83 -8.47 -2.37
CA THR A 104 -12.75 -9.20 -1.69
C THR A 104 -11.39 -8.69 -2.13
N LEU A 105 -10.52 -8.43 -1.16
CA LEU A 105 -9.11 -8.15 -1.38
C LEU A 105 -8.33 -9.46 -1.17
N VAL A 106 -7.56 -9.89 -2.17
CA VAL A 106 -6.93 -11.21 -2.16
C VAL A 106 -5.45 -11.10 -2.51
N LEU A 107 -4.63 -11.74 -1.70
CA LEU A 107 -3.19 -11.89 -1.93
C LEU A 107 -2.91 -13.28 -2.52
N THR A 108 -2.29 -13.31 -3.69
CA THR A 108 -1.90 -14.56 -4.36
C THR A 108 -0.41 -14.58 -4.74
N ASP A 109 0.10 -15.79 -4.98
CA ASP A 109 1.39 -15.97 -5.68
C ASP A 109 1.19 -16.04 -7.21
N ALA A 110 2.29 -16.30 -7.94
CA ALA A 110 2.28 -16.42 -9.40
C ALA A 110 1.46 -17.62 -9.93
N SER A 111 1.18 -18.62 -9.08
CA SER A 111 0.33 -19.77 -9.41
C SER A 111 -1.16 -19.53 -9.10
N SER A 112 -1.52 -18.32 -8.69
CA SER A 112 -2.85 -17.95 -8.19
C SER A 112 -3.25 -18.64 -6.88
N ALA A 113 -2.30 -19.24 -6.15
CA ALA A 113 -2.61 -19.77 -4.83
C ALA A 113 -2.84 -18.61 -3.85
N VAL A 114 -3.91 -18.68 -3.05
CA VAL A 114 -4.29 -17.62 -2.09
C VAL A 114 -3.51 -17.77 -0.80
N TYR A 115 -2.90 -16.70 -0.31
CA TYR A 115 -2.14 -16.67 0.95
C TYR A 115 -2.77 -15.81 2.04
N TRP A 116 -3.58 -14.83 1.64
CA TRP A 116 -4.33 -13.98 2.54
C TRP A 116 -5.52 -13.37 1.81
N SER A 117 -6.60 -13.07 2.53
CA SER A 117 -7.78 -12.40 1.97
C SER A 117 -8.50 -11.61 3.04
N ALA A 118 -9.17 -10.53 2.63
CA ALA A 118 -10.01 -9.72 3.48
C ALA A 118 -11.25 -9.20 2.72
N GLY A 119 -12.26 -8.75 3.48
CA GLY A 119 -13.53 -8.28 2.96
C GLY A 119 -14.61 -9.37 2.92
N THR A 120 -15.83 -8.96 2.58
CA THR A 120 -17.00 -9.84 2.54
C THR A 120 -17.58 -9.86 1.13
N ALA A 121 -17.73 -11.07 0.58
CA ALA A 121 -18.34 -11.25 -0.72
C ALA A 121 -19.84 -10.88 -0.66
N GLY A 122 -20.30 -10.02 -1.57
CA GLY A 122 -21.73 -9.84 -1.85
C GLY A 122 -22.41 -8.59 -1.29
N ALA A 123 -21.67 -7.56 -0.86
CA ALA A 123 -22.30 -6.35 -0.31
C ALA A 123 -21.70 -5.01 -0.76
N THR A 124 -20.60 -4.98 -1.52
CA THR A 124 -19.90 -3.72 -1.82
C THR A 124 -20.17 -3.25 -3.25
N VAL A 125 -20.68 -2.01 -3.38
CA VAL A 125 -20.81 -1.33 -4.68
C VAL A 125 -19.55 -0.48 -4.88
N ASN A 126 -18.78 -0.80 -5.92
CA ASN A 126 -17.49 -0.15 -6.21
C ASN A 126 -16.49 -0.23 -5.03
N PRO A 127 -16.01 -1.44 -4.67
CA PRO A 127 -15.08 -1.60 -3.56
C PRO A 127 -13.75 -0.86 -3.82
N LEU A 128 -13.22 -0.25 -2.75
CA LEU A 128 -11.97 0.50 -2.77
C LEU A 128 -11.14 0.17 -1.53
N ALA A 129 -9.90 -0.31 -1.71
CA ALA A 129 -8.95 -0.46 -0.62
C ALA A 129 -8.10 0.81 -0.54
N ARG A 130 -7.87 1.36 0.65
CA ARG A 130 -7.10 2.60 0.84
C ARG A 130 -6.22 2.51 2.08
N LEU A 131 -5.00 3.02 1.97
CA LEU A 131 -4.10 3.24 3.10
C LEU A 131 -4.33 4.66 3.66
N LEU A 132 -4.85 4.75 4.88
CA LEU A 132 -5.09 6.03 5.56
C LEU A 132 -3.81 6.55 6.22
N ASP A 133 -3.81 7.86 6.51
CA ASP A 133 -2.64 8.50 7.11
C ASP A 133 -2.38 8.05 8.55
N ASP A 134 -3.37 7.54 9.29
CA ASP A 134 -3.16 6.91 10.60
C ASP A 134 -2.49 5.53 10.51
N GLY A 135 -2.27 5.01 9.30
CA GLY A 135 -1.69 3.70 9.03
C GLY A 135 -2.74 2.59 8.91
N ASN A 136 -4.03 2.91 9.05
CA ASN A 136 -5.09 1.94 8.89
C ASN A 136 -5.33 1.66 7.39
N PHE A 137 -5.09 0.42 6.99
CA PHE A 137 -5.48 -0.06 5.67
C PHE A 137 -6.91 -0.58 5.71
N VAL A 138 -7.79 0.08 4.95
CA VAL A 138 -9.24 -0.12 5.02
C VAL A 138 -9.83 -0.56 3.68
N LEU A 139 -10.91 -1.31 3.76
CA LEU A 139 -11.78 -1.64 2.63
C LEU A 139 -13.08 -0.86 2.74
N LEU A 140 -13.28 0.06 1.80
CA LEU A 140 -14.44 0.94 1.70
C LEU A 140 -15.49 0.34 0.76
N ASP A 141 -16.75 0.50 1.14
CA ASP A 141 -17.90 0.36 0.24
C ASP A 141 -18.32 1.76 -0.22
N ALA A 142 -18.00 2.12 -1.47
CA ALA A 142 -18.35 3.43 -2.00
C ALA A 142 -19.88 3.63 -2.15
N GLY A 143 -20.67 2.55 -2.09
CA GLY A 143 -22.13 2.61 -2.04
C GLY A 143 -22.72 2.91 -0.67
N ARG A 144 -21.92 2.90 0.41
CA ARG A 144 -22.34 3.21 1.78
C ARG A 144 -21.35 4.18 2.48
N PRO A 145 -21.08 5.35 1.91
CA PRO A 145 -20.15 6.32 2.50
C PRO A 145 -20.60 6.82 3.88
N ASP A 146 -21.90 6.72 4.18
CA ASP A 146 -22.53 7.36 5.34
C ASP A 146 -22.52 6.49 6.60
N THR A 147 -22.17 5.21 6.51
CA THR A 147 -22.24 4.30 7.68
C THR A 147 -21.01 4.37 8.57
N GLY A 148 -19.94 5.05 8.13
CA GLY A 148 -18.67 5.13 8.87
C GLY A 148 -18.02 3.77 9.15
N SER A 149 -18.51 2.70 8.52
CA SER A 149 -18.14 1.31 8.81
C SER A 149 -17.35 0.73 7.64
N TYR A 150 -16.11 0.31 7.89
CA TYR A 150 -15.31 -0.39 6.89
C TYR A 150 -15.73 -1.85 6.78
N ALA A 151 -15.71 -2.41 5.56
CA ALA A 151 -15.91 -3.85 5.35
C ALA A 151 -14.72 -4.68 5.88
N TYR A 152 -13.56 -4.03 5.98
CA TYR A 152 -12.36 -4.55 6.61
C TYR A 152 -11.48 -3.38 7.06
N GLN A 153 -10.76 -3.55 8.16
CA GLN A 153 -9.71 -2.61 8.58
C GLN A 153 -8.56 -3.36 9.25
N SER A 154 -7.33 -3.02 8.89
CA SER A 154 -6.11 -3.61 9.48
C SER A 154 -6.01 -3.42 11.00
N PHE A 155 -6.61 -2.35 11.53
CA PHE A 155 -6.62 -2.05 12.96
C PHE A 155 -7.41 -3.06 13.81
N GLU A 156 -8.28 -3.88 13.20
CA GLU A 156 -8.93 -4.99 13.90
C GLU A 156 -7.98 -6.16 14.12
N ASP A 157 -7.01 -6.36 13.23
CA ASP A 157 -6.06 -7.48 13.25
C ASP A 157 -4.62 -6.98 13.48
N PRO A 158 -4.27 -6.51 14.70
CA PRO A 158 -2.94 -6.04 15.02
C PRO A 158 -1.84 -7.07 14.77
N ALA A 159 -0.65 -6.57 14.38
CA ALA A 159 0.57 -7.37 14.35
C ALA A 159 1.27 -7.33 15.72
N ASP A 160 2.47 -6.77 15.79
CA ASP A 160 3.28 -6.59 17.00
C ASP A 160 3.39 -5.12 17.45
N THR A 161 2.70 -4.21 16.77
CA THR A 161 2.77 -2.75 17.02
C THR A 161 1.39 -2.17 17.31
N MET A 162 1.33 -1.21 18.24
CA MET A 162 0.16 -0.35 18.46
C MET A 162 0.38 1.00 17.79
N LEU A 163 -0.48 1.36 16.84
CA LEU A 163 -0.53 2.69 16.24
C LEU A 163 -1.58 3.57 16.94
N PRO A 164 -1.42 4.91 16.90
CA PRO A 164 -2.46 5.83 17.35
C PRO A 164 -3.80 5.53 16.63
N GLY A 165 -4.89 5.45 17.40
CA GLY A 165 -6.23 5.14 16.89
C GLY A 165 -6.61 3.65 16.93
N MET A 166 -5.64 2.75 17.11
CA MET A 166 -5.93 1.33 17.35
C MET A 166 -6.62 1.11 18.70
N ARG A 167 -7.48 0.08 18.77
CA ARG A 167 -8.16 -0.34 20.00
C ARG A 167 -7.61 -1.68 20.46
N LEU A 168 -7.31 -1.81 21.74
CA LEU A 168 -6.97 -3.09 22.36
C LEU A 168 -8.15 -3.63 23.17
N GLY A 169 -8.20 -4.96 23.30
CA GLY A 169 -9.23 -5.66 24.05
C GLY A 169 -10.30 -6.30 23.18
N VAL A 170 -11.36 -6.78 23.82
CA VAL A 170 -12.37 -7.63 23.18
C VAL A 170 -13.56 -6.82 22.69
N ASP A 171 -13.90 -6.99 21.42
CA ASP A 171 -15.19 -6.58 20.89
C ASP A 171 -16.29 -7.48 21.48
N LEU A 172 -17.04 -6.97 22.45
CA LEU A 172 -18.07 -7.74 23.14
C LEU A 172 -19.22 -8.19 22.23
N ARG A 173 -19.39 -7.58 21.06
CA ARG A 173 -20.44 -7.95 20.09
C ARG A 173 -19.99 -9.14 19.23
N THR A 174 -18.73 -9.19 18.82
CA THR A 174 -18.19 -10.26 17.94
C THR A 174 -17.37 -11.30 18.68
N GLY A 175 -16.97 -11.04 19.92
CA GLY A 175 -15.97 -11.82 20.65
C GLY A 175 -14.54 -11.63 20.14
N HIS A 176 -14.31 -10.70 19.21
CA HIS A 176 -13.01 -10.52 18.57
C HIS A 176 -12.00 -9.86 19.52
N SER A 177 -10.89 -10.52 19.80
CA SER A 177 -9.84 -10.00 20.68
C SER A 177 -8.75 -9.28 19.87
N ARG A 178 -8.55 -8.00 20.16
CA ARG A 178 -7.50 -7.16 19.55
C ARG A 178 -6.27 -7.17 20.45
N ASN A 179 -5.41 -8.16 20.24
CA ASN A 179 -4.17 -8.35 20.99
C ASN A 179 -2.96 -8.16 20.10
N ILE A 180 -1.94 -7.50 20.62
CA ILE A 180 -0.67 -7.35 19.93
C ILE A 180 0.16 -8.60 20.21
N THR A 181 0.68 -9.23 19.17
CA THR A 181 1.49 -10.45 19.27
C THR A 181 2.82 -10.26 18.57
N MET A 182 3.90 -10.38 19.34
CA MET A 182 5.27 -10.20 18.85
C MET A 182 5.56 -11.11 17.66
N TRP A 183 6.49 -10.69 16.79
CA TRP A 183 7.04 -11.56 15.77
C TRP A 183 7.74 -12.76 16.42
N ARG A 184 7.74 -13.90 15.72
CA ARG A 184 8.41 -15.12 16.17
C ARG A 184 9.92 -14.94 16.24
N SER A 185 10.48 -14.18 15.30
CA SER A 185 11.88 -13.75 15.29
C SER A 185 12.06 -12.52 14.39
N GLU A 186 13.25 -11.95 14.35
CA GLU A 186 13.60 -10.82 13.47
C GLU A 186 13.33 -11.12 11.98
N ASP A 187 13.48 -12.37 11.56
CA ASP A 187 13.30 -12.84 10.18
C ASP A 187 11.93 -13.51 9.93
N ASP A 188 11.07 -13.64 10.96
CA ASP A 188 9.77 -14.31 10.87
C ASP A 188 8.66 -13.50 11.59
N PRO A 189 7.87 -12.71 10.81
CA PRO A 189 6.72 -11.96 11.30
C PRO A 189 5.55 -12.80 11.83
N GLY A 190 5.60 -14.12 11.69
CA GLY A 190 4.60 -15.02 12.24
C GLY A 190 4.40 -14.79 13.74
N PRO A 191 3.23 -15.16 14.31
CA PRO A 191 2.99 -15.01 15.74
C PRO A 191 4.06 -15.71 16.57
N GLY A 192 4.69 -14.95 17.46
CA GLY A 192 5.60 -15.43 18.49
C GLY A 192 4.88 -15.85 19.77
N VAL A 193 5.65 -16.03 20.84
CA VAL A 193 5.14 -16.53 22.13
C VAL A 193 4.71 -15.43 23.10
N PHE A 194 5.01 -14.17 22.79
CA PHE A 194 4.67 -13.02 23.63
C PHE A 194 3.52 -12.23 23.01
N SER A 195 2.51 -11.94 23.82
CA SER A 195 1.38 -11.11 23.45
C SER A 195 1.05 -10.10 24.56
N PHE A 196 0.45 -8.99 24.16
CA PHE A 196 -0.09 -7.97 25.03
C PHE A 196 -1.54 -7.70 24.65
N GLY A 197 -2.43 -7.74 25.63
CA GLY A 197 -3.87 -7.67 25.42
C GLY A 197 -4.61 -7.32 26.70
N ILE A 198 -5.92 -7.15 26.58
CA ILE A 198 -6.82 -6.92 27.71
C ILE A 198 -7.63 -8.20 27.90
N ASP A 199 -7.55 -8.77 29.10
CA ASP A 199 -8.45 -9.83 29.54
C ASP A 199 -9.79 -9.19 29.96
N PRO A 200 -10.94 -9.61 29.42
CA PRO A 200 -12.25 -9.01 29.70
C PRO A 200 -12.73 -9.11 31.15
#